data_AF-X1AGG0-F1
#
_entry.id   AF-X1AGG0-F1
#
_cell.length_a   1.000
_cell.length_b   1.000
_cell.length_c   1.000
_cell.angle_alpha   90.00
_cell.angle_beta   90.00
_cell.angle_gamma   90.00
#
_symmetry.space_group_name_H-M   'P 1'
#
loop_
_entity.id
_entity.type
_entity.pdbx_description
1 polymer ?
#
loop_
_entity_poly.entity_id
_entity_poly.type
_entity_poly.pdbx_seq_one_letter_code
_entity_poly.pdbx_strand_id
1 'polypeptide(L)'
;MYGDWDLLRFLDDIPISNRTDPVEAYAQFLMNVTSNGIGCDNDTLTDSYVRLAKDLKADGLVFVQVFGCHSVSNCYTMLREKIRRELEIPSIALTFNKMGENVEQVRTRLGAFMEMYK
;
A
#
# COMPACT_ATOMS: atom_id res chain seq x y z
N MET A 1 3.82 3.11 13.50
CA MET A 1 2.56 3.07 12.73
C MET A 1 2.67 1.90 11.76
N TYR A 2 1.67 1.02 11.73
CA TYR A 2 1.67 -0.20 10.91
C TYR A 2 1.02 0.10 9.54
N GLY A 3 1.74 0.81 8.67
CA GLY A 3 1.19 1.37 7.42
C GLY A 3 0.52 0.35 6.50
N ASP A 4 1.11 -0.84 6.34
CA ASP A 4 0.49 -1.91 5.52
C ASP A 4 -0.82 -2.39 6.13
N TRP A 5 -0.91 -2.48 7.46
CA TRP A 5 -2.14 -2.90 8.14
C TRP A 5 -3.23 -1.83 8.06
N ASP A 6 -2.85 -0.54 8.07
CA ASP A 6 -3.78 0.57 7.83
C ASP A 6 -4.28 0.59 6.39
N LEU A 7 -3.36 0.45 5.43
CA LEU A 7 -3.66 0.39 4.00
C LEU A 7 -4.65 -0.72 3.68
N LEU A 8 -4.50 -1.86 4.37
CA LEU A 8 -5.36 -3.03 4.24
C LEU A 8 -6.57 -3.00 5.18
N ARG A 9 -6.76 -1.93 5.97
CA ARG A 9 -7.88 -1.72 6.89
C ARG A 9 -8.00 -2.75 8.02
N PHE A 10 -6.92 -3.48 8.32
CA PHE A 10 -6.89 -4.40 9.47
C PHE A 10 -6.78 -3.68 10.82
N LEU A 11 -6.53 -2.37 10.80
CA LEU A 11 -6.56 -1.53 11.99
C LEU A 11 -7.95 -0.97 12.30
N ASP A 12 -8.94 -1.21 11.44
CA ASP A 12 -10.32 -0.82 11.68
C ASP A 12 -10.92 -1.62 12.85
N ASP A 13 -11.85 -1.01 13.58
CA ASP A 13 -12.56 -1.69 14.67
C ASP A 13 -13.47 -2.81 14.14
N ILE A 14 -13.46 -3.95 14.83
CA ILE A 14 -14.46 -5.01 14.60
C ILE A 14 -15.79 -4.49 15.16
N PRO A 15 -16.91 -4.56 14.39
CA PRO A 15 -18.21 -3.98 14.78
C PRO A 15 -18.93 -4.84 15.83
N ILE A 16 -18.29 -5.07 16.98
CA ILE A 16 -18.83 -5.83 18.09
C ILE A 16 -19.84 -4.96 18.83
N SER A 17 -21.01 -5.52 19.09
CA SER A 17 -21.99 -4.92 20.00
C SER A 17 -22.54 -5.98 20.95
N ASN A 18 -23.23 -5.53 21.99
CA ASN A 18 -23.99 -6.39 22.90
C ASN A 18 -25.17 -7.14 22.23
N ARG A 19 -25.43 -6.90 20.94
CA ARG A 19 -26.48 -7.54 20.15
C ARG A 19 -25.97 -8.31 18.94
N THR A 20 -24.66 -8.28 18.66
CA THR A 20 -24.07 -8.93 17.48
C THR A 20 -23.40 -10.25 17.89
N ASP A 21 -23.58 -11.31 17.09
CA ASP A 21 -22.76 -12.51 17.23
C ASP A 21 -21.29 -12.15 16.93
N PRO A 22 -20.33 -12.40 17.85
CA PRO A 22 -18.92 -12.11 17.63
C PRO A 22 -18.34 -12.77 16.38
N VAL A 23 -18.81 -13.96 16.00
CA VAL A 23 -18.36 -14.66 14.79
C VAL A 23 -18.82 -13.92 13.55
N GLU A 24 -20.06 -13.46 13.53
CA GLU A 24 -20.61 -12.69 12.41
C GLU A 24 -19.97 -11.31 12.32
N ALA A 25 -19.74 -10.63 13.44
CA ALA A 25 -19.03 -9.36 13.48
C ALA A 25 -17.61 -9.49 12.90
N TYR A 26 -16.89 -10.56 13.24
CA TYR A 26 -15.56 -10.82 12.70
C TYR A 26 -15.59 -11.18 11.21
N ALA A 27 -16.57 -11.96 10.76
CA ALA A 27 -16.76 -12.26 9.35
C ALA A 27 -17.03 -10.98 8.54
N GLN A 28 -17.88 -10.08 9.05
CA GLN A 28 -18.14 -8.77 8.43
C GLN A 28 -16.87 -7.91 8.37
N PHE A 29 -16.07 -7.90 9.43
CA PHE A 29 -14.77 -7.21 9.43
C PHE A 29 -13.83 -7.76 8.33
N LEU A 30 -13.67 -9.08 8.23
CA LEU A 30 -12.82 -9.70 7.19
C LEU A 30 -13.35 -9.45 5.78
N MET A 31 -14.67 -9.46 5.60
CA MET A 31 -15.31 -9.10 4.32
C MET A 31 -15.03 -7.64 3.97
N ASN A 32 -15.15 -6.72 4.91
CA ASN A 32 -14.85 -5.30 4.71
C ASN A 32 -13.38 -5.08 4.32
N VAL A 33 -12.46 -5.75 5.01
CA VAL A 33 -11.02 -5.75 4.69
C VAL A 33 -10.76 -6.30 3.28
N THR A 34 -11.50 -7.31 2.86
CA THR A 34 -11.35 -7.90 1.52
C THR A 34 -11.95 -6.98 0.44
N SER A 35 -13.11 -6.38 0.69
CA SER A 35 -13.83 -5.53 -0.26
C SER A 35 -13.33 -4.08 -0.36
N ASN A 36 -12.59 -3.61 0.64
CA ASN A 36 -12.07 -2.24 0.71
C ASN A 36 -10.54 -2.18 0.99
N GLY A 37 -9.84 -3.32 0.89
CA GLY A 37 -8.42 -3.49 1.22
C GLY A 37 -7.72 -4.51 0.30
N ILE A 38 -7.36 -5.72 0.82
CA ILE A 38 -6.52 -6.72 0.12
C ILE A 38 -7.14 -7.23 -1.19
N GLY A 39 -8.46 -7.45 -1.21
CA GLY A 39 -9.15 -8.20 -2.27
C GLY A 39 -9.75 -7.35 -3.38
N CYS A 40 -9.41 -6.07 -3.42
CA CYS A 40 -10.00 -5.12 -4.34
C CYS A 40 -9.47 -5.23 -5.78
N ASP A 41 -10.23 -4.63 -6.70
CA ASP A 41 -9.70 -4.19 -7.97
C ASP A 41 -8.56 -3.15 -7.77
N ASN A 42 -7.78 -2.93 -8.82
CA ASN A 42 -6.63 -2.03 -8.78
C ASN A 42 -6.99 -0.59 -8.40
N ASP A 43 -8.21 -0.12 -8.70
CA ASP A 43 -8.62 1.26 -8.44
C ASP A 43 -8.70 1.50 -6.92
N THR A 44 -9.46 0.67 -6.22
CA THR A 44 -9.62 0.77 -4.76
C THR A 44 -8.30 0.55 -4.02
N LEU A 45 -7.47 -0.41 -4.45
CA LEU A 45 -6.15 -0.63 -3.84
C LEU A 45 -5.25 0.60 -3.99
N THR A 46 -5.22 1.20 -5.18
CA THR A 46 -4.39 2.39 -5.42
C THR A 46 -4.93 3.63 -4.71
N ASP A 47 -6.24 3.75 -4.51
CA ASP A 47 -6.83 4.80 -3.67
C ASP A 47 -6.40 4.68 -2.21
N SER A 48 -6.29 3.46 -1.67
CA SER A 48 -5.78 3.23 -0.32
C SER A 48 -4.34 3.70 -0.15
N TYR A 49 -3.46 3.48 -1.15
CA TYR A 49 -2.10 4.04 -1.14
C TYR A 49 -2.12 5.58 -1.17
N VAL A 50 -2.97 6.18 -2.01
CA VAL A 50 -3.08 7.64 -2.11
C VAL A 50 -3.60 8.23 -0.80
N ARG A 51 -4.63 7.63 -0.19
CA ARG A 51 -5.15 8.01 1.13
C ARG A 51 -4.05 7.99 2.18
N LEU A 52 -3.34 6.86 2.32
CA LEU A 52 -2.29 6.71 3.31
C LEU A 52 -1.15 7.74 3.08
N ALA A 53 -0.77 7.99 1.84
CA ALA A 53 0.24 9.01 1.52
C ALA A 53 -0.23 10.43 1.92
N LYS A 54 -1.51 10.77 1.71
CA LYS A 54 -2.11 12.04 2.18
C LYS A 54 -2.07 12.14 3.71
N ASP A 55 -2.53 11.10 4.39
CA ASP A 55 -2.63 11.05 5.86
C ASP A 55 -1.25 11.18 6.52
N LEU A 56 -0.24 10.54 5.92
CA LEU A 56 1.15 10.62 6.36
C LEU A 56 1.88 11.89 5.93
N LYS A 57 1.27 12.71 5.06
CA LYS A 57 1.92 13.85 4.38
C LYS A 57 3.24 13.43 3.74
N ALA A 58 3.21 12.31 3.02
CA ALA A 58 4.41 11.73 2.43
C ALA A 58 4.94 12.63 1.30
N ASP A 59 6.25 12.91 1.32
CA ASP A 59 6.92 13.65 0.25
C ASP A 59 7.22 12.78 -0.97
N GLY A 60 7.15 11.45 -0.83
CA GLY A 60 7.49 10.50 -1.88
C GLY A 60 7.00 9.09 -1.61
N LEU A 61 6.89 8.29 -2.67
CA LEU A 61 6.44 6.90 -2.58
C LEU A 61 7.49 5.92 -3.11
N VAL A 62 7.90 4.97 -2.26
CA VAL A 62 8.72 3.82 -2.66
C VAL A 62 7.85 2.58 -2.69
N PHE A 63 7.65 2.03 -3.89
CA PHE A 63 6.86 0.82 -4.09
C PHE A 63 7.80 -0.39 -4.19
N VAL A 64 7.66 -1.34 -3.28
CA VAL A 64 8.43 -2.58 -3.33
C VAL A 64 7.65 -3.61 -4.16
N GLN A 65 8.12 -3.82 -5.39
CA GLN A 65 7.55 -4.79 -6.30
C GLN A 65 8.17 -6.16 -6.02
N VAL A 66 7.50 -6.93 -5.15
CA VAL A 66 7.93 -8.29 -4.79
C VAL A 66 7.72 -9.22 -5.97
N PHE A 67 8.80 -9.87 -6.41
CA PHE A 67 8.75 -10.85 -7.48
C PHE A 67 7.75 -11.98 -7.17
N GLY A 68 6.89 -12.31 -8.15
CA GLY A 68 5.87 -13.35 -8.02
C GLY A 68 4.55 -12.89 -7.37
N CYS A 69 4.48 -11.66 -6.83
CA CYS A 69 3.22 -11.10 -6.34
C CYS A 69 2.44 -10.41 -7.47
N HIS A 70 1.63 -11.17 -8.21
CA HIS A 70 0.86 -10.63 -9.34
C HIS A 70 -0.33 -9.74 -8.92
N SER A 71 -0.88 -9.93 -7.73
CA SER A 71 -2.02 -9.15 -7.23
C SER A 71 -1.65 -7.68 -6.99
N VAL A 72 -0.51 -7.42 -6.37
CA VAL A 72 -0.08 -6.07 -6.00
C VAL A 72 0.84 -5.46 -7.05
N SER A 73 1.74 -6.24 -7.66
CA SER A 73 2.74 -5.69 -8.59
C SER A 73 2.15 -5.08 -9.86
N ASN A 74 0.95 -5.51 -10.26
CA ASN A 74 0.27 -5.04 -11.46
C ASN A 74 -0.38 -3.65 -11.29
N CYS A 75 -0.60 -3.19 -10.05
CA CYS A 75 -1.25 -1.92 -9.80
C CYS A 75 -0.28 -0.72 -9.88
N TYR A 76 1.04 -0.94 -9.93
CA TYR A 76 2.04 0.12 -9.82
C TYR A 76 1.91 1.20 -10.89
N THR A 77 1.63 0.83 -12.15
CA THR A 77 1.46 1.83 -13.23
C THR A 77 0.32 2.79 -12.92
N MET A 78 -0.84 2.25 -12.51
CA MET A 78 -2.00 3.03 -12.11
C MET A 78 -1.72 3.86 -10.86
N LEU A 79 -1.06 3.26 -9.86
CA LEU A 79 -0.67 3.95 -8.63
C LEU A 79 0.21 5.16 -8.93
N ARG A 80 1.25 4.97 -9.74
CA ARG A 80 2.18 6.03 -10.12
C ARG A 80 1.47 7.19 -10.81
N GLU A 81 0.50 6.90 -11.68
CA GLU A 81 -0.30 7.93 -12.34
C GLU A 81 -1.18 8.69 -11.36
N LYS A 82 -1.88 8.00 -10.44
CA LYS A 82 -2.70 8.64 -9.40
C LYS A 82 -1.87 9.51 -8.47
N ILE A 83 -0.76 8.99 -7.94
CA ILE A 83 0.15 9.72 -7.05
C ILE A 83 0.67 10.99 -7.72
N ARG A 84 1.14 10.90 -8.98
CA ARG A 84 1.60 12.06 -9.73
C ARG A 84 0.49 13.09 -9.95
N ARG A 85 -0.73 12.64 -10.27
CA ARG A 85 -1.87 13.51 -10.58
C ARG A 85 -2.44 14.20 -9.33
N GLU A 86 -2.51 13.50 -8.21
CA GLU A 86 -3.26 13.94 -7.04
C GLU A 86 -2.39 14.52 -5.93
N LEU A 87 -1.15 14.07 -5.82
CA LEU A 87 -0.23 14.49 -4.76
C LEU A 87 0.96 15.25 -5.30
N GLU A 88 1.22 15.16 -6.60
CA GLU A 88 2.38 15.75 -7.27
C GLU A 88 3.73 15.33 -6.64
N ILE A 89 3.76 14.18 -5.93
CA ILE A 89 4.97 13.64 -5.31
C ILE A 89 5.69 12.62 -6.20
N PRO A 90 7.01 12.49 -6.11
CA PRO A 90 7.77 11.48 -6.85
C PRO A 90 7.45 10.06 -6.37
N SER A 91 7.58 9.09 -7.28
CA SER A 91 7.49 7.68 -6.91
C SER A 91 8.51 6.81 -7.66
N ILE A 92 8.94 5.72 -7.02
CA ILE A 92 9.87 4.74 -7.59
C ILE A 92 9.41 3.32 -7.25
N ALA A 93 9.55 2.39 -8.20
CA ALA A 93 9.43 0.95 -7.93
C ALA A 93 10.81 0.31 -7.76
N LEU A 94 10.99 -0.44 -6.67
CA LEU A 94 12.15 -1.28 -6.41
C LEU A 94 11.74 -2.75 -6.59
N THR A 95 12.56 -3.52 -7.30
CA THR A 95 12.26 -4.92 -7.61
C THR A 95 13.42 -5.78 -7.15
N PHE A 96 13.12 -6.83 -6.38
CA PHE A 96 14.06 -7.88 -5.97
C PHE A 96 13.29 -9.17 -5.73
N ASN A 97 13.93 -10.33 -5.91
CA ASN A 97 13.26 -11.62 -5.75
C ASN A 97 13.23 -12.08 -4.29
N LYS A 98 14.33 -11.82 -3.58
CA LYS A 98 14.47 -12.12 -2.15
C LYS A 98 15.06 -10.93 -1.41
N MET A 99 14.66 -10.77 -0.16
CA MET A 99 15.27 -9.77 0.72
C MET A 99 16.79 -10.02 0.80
N GLY A 100 17.58 -8.98 0.59
CA GLY A 100 19.04 -9.06 0.57
C GLY A 100 19.66 -9.30 -0.81
N GLU A 101 18.87 -9.48 -1.87
CA GLU A 101 19.39 -9.48 -3.24
C GLU A 101 19.55 -8.05 -3.79
N ASN A 102 20.50 -7.87 -4.72
CA ASN A 102 20.70 -6.62 -5.47
C ASN A 102 20.88 -5.37 -4.59
N VAL A 103 21.48 -5.52 -3.39
CA VAL A 103 21.61 -4.44 -2.38
C VAL A 103 22.25 -3.19 -2.96
N GLU A 104 23.34 -3.32 -3.72
CA GLU A 104 24.02 -2.15 -4.32
C GLU A 104 23.16 -1.43 -5.36
N GLN A 105 22.36 -2.16 -6.14
CA GLN A 105 21.43 -1.56 -7.10
C GLN A 105 20.30 -0.84 -6.37
N VAL A 106 19.71 -1.47 -5.36
CA VAL A 106 18.66 -0.87 -4.51
C VAL A 106 19.20 0.40 -3.84
N ARG A 107 20.40 0.32 -3.24
CA ARG A 107 21.08 1.45 -2.61
C ARG A 107 21.30 2.60 -3.58
N THR A 108 21.79 2.32 -4.78
CA THR A 108 22.04 3.35 -5.79
C THR A 108 20.75 4.02 -6.25
N ARG A 109 19.71 3.23 -6.57
CA ARG A 109 18.42 3.74 -7.06
C ARG A 109 17.68 4.54 -5.99
N LEU A 110 17.66 4.03 -4.76
CA LEU A 110 17.05 4.73 -3.64
C LEU A 110 17.84 5.99 -3.29
N GLY A 111 19.18 5.93 -3.31
CA GLY A 111 20.03 7.10 -3.13
C GLY A 111 19.68 8.21 -4.11
N ALA A 112 19.64 7.91 -5.41
CA ALA A 112 19.25 8.88 -6.44
C ALA A 112 17.83 9.44 -6.24
N PHE A 113 16.88 8.62 -5.80
CA PHE A 113 15.52 9.07 -5.46
C PHE A 113 15.51 10.02 -4.26
N MET A 114 16.31 9.73 -3.22
CA MET A 114 16.38 10.57 -2.02
C MET A 114 17.06 11.91 -2.28
N GLU A 115 17.99 12.01 -3.24
CA GLU A 115 18.59 13.30 -3.64
C GLU A 115 17.55 14.28 -4.22
N MET A 116 16.37 13.82 -4.65
CA MET A 116 15.30 14.71 -5.15
C MET A 116 14.66 15.58 -4.06
N TYR A 117 14.87 15.25 -2.79
CA TYR A 117 14.29 15.95 -1.63
C TYR A 117 15.32 16.77 -0.84
N LYS A 118 16.56 16.87 -1.32
CA LYS A 118 17.59 17.76 -0.75
C LYS A 118 17.55 19.12 -1.42
#